data_AF-A0A1I3ZMY0-F1
#
_entry.id   AF-A0A1I3ZMY0-F1
#
_cell.length_a   1.000
_cell.length_b   1.000
_cell.length_c   1.000
_cell.angle_alpha   90.00
_cell.angle_beta   90.00
_cell.angle_gamma   90.00
#
_symmetry.space_group_name_H-M   'P 1'
#
loop_
_entity.id
_entity.type
_entity.pdbx_description
1 polymer ?
#
loop_
_entity_poly.entity_id
_entity_poly.type
_entity_poly.pdbx_seq_one_letter_code
_entity_poly.pdbx_strand_id
1 'polypeptide(L)'
;MKLVFSEEAWEDYLHWQASDQTTLDRVNALIKECQRTPFKGTGKPEPLKGDLKGWWSRRITLEDRLVYRVAGSGDDQRLELAQCRYHY
;
A
#
# COMPACT_ATOMS: atom_id res chain seq x y z
N MET A 1 -7.42 -2.65 -12.90
CA MET A 1 -6.49 -1.77 -12.18
C MET A 1 -5.11 -2.41 -12.18
N LYS A 2 -4.08 -1.72 -12.70
CA LYS A 2 -2.68 -2.17 -12.67
C LYS A 2 -2.11 -2.01 -11.25
N LEU A 3 -1.16 -2.86 -10.86
CA LEU A 3 -0.42 -2.73 -9.61
C LEU A 3 0.99 -2.24 -9.95
N VAL A 4 1.42 -1.15 -9.34
CA VAL A 4 2.71 -0.50 -9.61
C VAL A 4 3.45 -0.32 -8.29
N PHE A 5 4.68 -0.80 -8.23
CA PHE A 5 5.57 -0.60 -7.08
C PHE A 5 6.59 0.48 -7.42
N SER A 6 6.88 1.37 -6.46
CA SER A 6 8.17 2.07 -6.43
C SER A 6 9.30 1.06 -6.17
N GLU A 7 10.54 1.47 -6.40
CA GLU A 7 11.71 0.66 -6.04
C GLU A 7 11.73 0.35 -4.53
N GLU A 8 11.45 1.35 -3.70
CA GLU A 8 11.36 1.20 -2.23
C GLU A 8 10.26 0.21 -1.81
N ALA A 9 9.04 0.35 -2.34
CA ALA A 9 7.95 -0.59 -2.04
C ALA A 9 8.29 -2.02 -2.50
N TRP A 10 9.03 -2.16 -3.59
CA TRP A 10 9.45 -3.45 -4.09
C TRP A 10 10.48 -4.11 -3.16
N GLU A 11 11.47 -3.35 -2.69
CA GLU A 11 12.45 -3.82 -1.71
C GLU A 11 11.80 -4.20 -0.38
N ASP A 12 10.86 -3.39 0.13
CA ASP A 12 10.05 -3.70 1.31
C ASP A 12 9.29 -5.02 1.14
N TYR A 13 8.68 -5.21 -0.03
CA TYR A 13 7.92 -6.42 -0.32
C TYR A 13 8.81 -7.67 -0.35
N LEU A 14 9.99 -7.57 -0.98
CA LEU A 14 10.98 -8.65 -0.99
C LEU A 14 11.55 -8.92 0.40
N HIS A 15 11.71 -7.88 1.24
CA HIS A 15 12.11 -8.06 2.62
C HIS A 15 11.11 -8.96 3.36
N TRP A 16 9.81 -8.66 3.27
CA TRP A 16 8.78 -9.46 3.94
C TRP A 16 8.71 -10.90 3.43
N GLN A 17 8.97 -11.13 2.14
CA GLN A 17 9.12 -12.50 1.60
C GLN A 17 10.23 -13.29 2.28
N ALA A 18 11.34 -12.63 2.61
CA ALA A 18 12.48 -13.29 3.22
C ALA A 18 12.39 -13.39 4.75
N SER A 19 11.71 -12.45 5.42
CA SER A 19 11.78 -12.29 6.88
C SER A 19 10.52 -12.69 7.65
N ASP A 20 9.32 -12.41 7.13
CA ASP A 20 8.06 -12.65 7.84
C ASP A 20 6.88 -12.85 6.87
N GLN A 21 6.58 -14.12 6.62
CA GLN A 21 5.46 -14.55 5.79
C GLN A 21 4.09 -14.05 6.31
N THR A 22 3.91 -13.89 7.62
CA THR A 22 2.63 -13.44 8.20
C THR A 22 2.39 -11.98 7.83
N THR A 23 3.43 -11.16 7.90
CA THR A 23 3.33 -9.75 7.50
C THR A 23 3.17 -9.60 5.99
N LEU A 24 3.87 -10.43 5.19
CA LEU A 24 3.66 -10.50 3.75
C LEU A 24 2.19 -10.81 3.38
N ASP A 25 1.57 -11.78 4.06
CA ASP A 25 0.17 -12.14 3.81
C ASP A 25 -0.79 -10.98 4.10
N ARG A 26 -0.50 -10.18 5.15
CA ARG A 26 -1.25 -8.95 5.44
C ARG A 26 -1.06 -7.90 4.36
N VAL A 27 0.15 -7.68 3.87
CA VAL A 27 0.44 -6.77 2.75
C VAL A 27 -0.34 -7.19 1.51
N ASN A 28 -0.30 -8.48 1.14
CA ASN A 28 -1.03 -9.03 0.02
C ASN A 28 -2.55 -8.84 0.16
N ALA A 29 -3.10 -9.07 1.36
CA ALA A 29 -4.52 -8.86 1.63
C ALA A 29 -4.92 -7.38 1.49
N LEU A 30 -4.11 -6.46 2.04
CA LEU A 30 -4.35 -5.03 1.93
C LEU A 30 -4.27 -4.55 0.48
N ILE A 31 -3.29 -4.99 -0.31
CA ILE A 31 -3.18 -4.65 -1.75
C ILE A 31 -4.45 -5.08 -2.49
N LYS A 32 -4.90 -6.33 -2.30
CA LYS A 32 -6.12 -6.85 -2.94
C LYS A 32 -7.36 -6.07 -2.51
N GLU A 33 -7.46 -5.68 -1.25
CA GLU A 33 -8.57 -4.85 -0.77
C GLU A 33 -8.51 -3.44 -1.35
N CYS A 34 -7.34 -2.81 -1.41
CA CYS A 34 -7.13 -1.49 -2.00
C CYS A 34 -7.52 -1.45 -3.47
N GLN A 35 -7.31 -2.53 -4.23
CA GLN A 35 -7.76 -2.62 -5.62
C GLN A 35 -9.29 -2.59 -5.78
N ARG A 36 -10.04 -2.99 -4.74
CA ARG A 36 -11.51 -3.07 -4.75
C ARG A 36 -12.16 -1.86 -4.09
N THR A 37 -11.68 -1.50 -2.90
CA THR A 37 -12.20 -0.41 -2.08
C THR A 37 -11.05 0.46 -1.59
N PRO A 38 -10.49 1.33 -2.45
CA PRO A 38 -9.24 2.02 -2.15
C PRO A 38 -9.29 2.88 -0.89
N PHE A 39 -10.43 3.47 -0.54
CA PHE A 39 -10.52 4.48 0.53
C PHE A 39 -11.31 4.01 1.76
N LYS A 40 -11.61 2.70 1.84
CA LYS A 40 -12.39 2.07 2.93
C LYS A 40 -11.87 0.66 3.21
N GLY A 41 -12.17 0.15 4.40
CA GLY A 41 -11.85 -1.23 4.79
C GLY A 41 -10.81 -1.32 5.90
N THR A 42 -10.06 -2.41 5.89
CA THR A 42 -9.08 -2.78 6.90
C THR A 42 -7.85 -1.87 6.88
N GLY A 43 -7.09 -1.89 7.98
CA GLY A 43 -5.90 -1.08 8.13
C GLY A 43 -6.17 0.40 8.40
N LYS A 44 -7.42 0.82 8.66
CA LYS A 44 -7.80 2.22 8.93
C LYS A 44 -7.24 3.17 7.84
N PRO A 45 -7.82 3.16 6.62
CA PRO A 45 -7.35 4.01 5.53
C PRO A 45 -7.43 5.49 5.92
N GLU A 46 -6.27 6.16 5.89
CA GLU A 46 -6.12 7.57 6.27
C GLU A 46 -5.51 8.35 5.10
N PRO A 47 -6.14 9.45 4.64
CA PRO A 47 -5.56 10.31 3.60
C PRO A 47 -4.38 11.11 4.18
N LEU A 48 -3.27 11.14 3.45
CA LEU A 48 -2.09 11.90 3.83
C LEU A 48 -2.21 13.38 3.44
N LYS A 49 -1.41 14.23 4.09
CA LYS A 49 -1.46 15.68 3.99
C LYS A 49 -0.13 16.25 3.48
N GLY A 50 -0.12 17.56 3.17
CA GLY A 50 1.08 18.25 2.70
C GLY A 50 1.54 17.74 1.33
N ASP A 51 2.84 17.48 1.20
CA ASP A 51 3.46 17.00 -0.05
C ASP A 51 2.96 15.62 -0.47
N LEU A 52 2.41 14.85 0.48
CA LEU A 52 1.78 13.56 0.24
C LEU A 52 0.28 13.66 -0.02
N LYS A 53 -0.27 14.84 -0.31
CA LYS A 53 -1.69 15.00 -0.67
C LYS A 53 -2.04 14.11 -1.87
N GLY A 54 -3.08 13.29 -1.70
CA GLY A 54 -3.52 12.31 -2.70
C GLY A 54 -3.00 10.89 -2.45
N TRP A 55 -2.04 10.74 -1.54
CA TRP A 55 -1.63 9.45 -1.00
C TRP A 55 -2.49 9.05 0.20
N TRP A 56 -2.49 7.75 0.47
CA TRP A 56 -3.22 7.08 1.52
C TRP A 56 -2.31 6.13 2.27
N SER A 57 -2.58 5.99 3.56
CA SER A 57 -1.89 5.04 4.42
C SER A 57 -2.87 4.04 5.01
N ARG A 58 -2.44 2.79 5.12
CA ARG A 58 -3.10 1.74 5.89
C ARG A 58 -2.10 1.05 6.81
N ARG A 59 -2.55 0.69 8.00
CA ARG A 59 -1.77 -0.08 8.98
C ARG A 59 -1.62 -1.53 8.51
N ILE A 60 -0.38 -1.96 8.37
CA ILE A 60 -0.02 -3.37 8.19
C ILE A 60 0.16 -3.99 9.59
N THR A 61 1.00 -3.35 10.40
CA THR A 61 1.23 -3.66 11.82
C THR A 61 1.03 -2.38 12.65
N LEU A 62 1.44 -2.41 13.93
CA LEU A 62 1.48 -1.18 14.73
C LEU A 62 2.52 -0.20 14.17
N GLU A 63 3.64 -0.71 13.68
CA GLU A 63 4.80 0.04 13.22
C GLU A 63 4.78 0.30 11.71
N ASP A 64 4.28 -0.65 10.92
CA ASP A 64 4.40 -0.61 9.46
C ASP A 64 3.15 -0.06 8.78
N ARG A 65 3.35 0.68 7.68
CA ARG A 65 2.29 1.24 6.86
C ARG A 65 2.41 0.80 5.40
N LEU A 66 1.26 0.52 4.79
CA LEU A 66 1.11 0.44 3.35
C LEU A 66 0.74 1.83 2.83
N VAL A 67 1.60 2.36 1.97
CA VAL A 67 1.48 3.70 1.40
C VAL A 67 1.11 3.57 -0.06
N TYR A 68 -0.01 4.16 -0.47
CA TYR A 68 -0.47 4.02 -1.84
C TYR A 68 -1.29 5.21 -2.34
N ARG A 69 -1.45 5.29 -3.66
CA ARG A 69 -2.45 6.15 -4.29
C ARG A 69 -3.13 5.41 -5.44
N VAL A 70 -4.34 5.86 -5.76
CA VAL A 70 -5.03 5.46 -6.99
C VAL A 70 -4.80 6.56 -8.02
N ALA A 71 -4.24 6.19 -9.17
CA ALA A 71 -4.00 7.10 -10.29
C ALA A 71 -4.60 6.55 -11.59
N GLY A 72 -4.78 7.42 -12.58
CA GLY A 72 -5.43 7.05 -13.85
C GLY A 72 -6.94 6.86 -13.74
N SER A 73 -7.57 6.54 -14.88
CA SER A 73 -9.01 6.34 -15.01
C SER A 73 -9.31 5.21 -16.01
N GLY A 74 -10.51 4.63 -15.92
CA GLY A 74 -10.92 3.52 -16.79
C GLY A 74 -9.95 2.33 -16.71
N ASP A 75 -9.57 1.80 -17.88
CA ASP A 75 -8.69 0.64 -17.99
C ASP A 75 -7.24 0.93 -17.56
N ASP A 76 -6.83 2.20 -17.54
CA ASP A 76 -5.50 2.64 -17.11
C ASP A 76 -5.39 2.97 -15.62
N GLN A 77 -6.45 2.72 -14.86
CA GLN A 77 -6.43 2.88 -13.42
C GLN A 77 -5.33 2.00 -12.79
N ARG A 78 -4.60 2.57 -11.85
CA ARG A 78 -3.43 1.96 -11.21
C ARG A 78 -3.42 2.22 -9.72
N LEU A 79 -3.03 1.19 -8.97
CA LEU A 79 -2.67 1.29 -7.56
C LEU A 79 -1.15 1.41 -7.50
N GLU A 80 -0.68 2.60 -7.16
CA GLU A 80 0.75 2.89 -7.03
C GLU A 80 1.13 2.77 -5.56
N LEU A 81 2.07 1.89 -5.24
CA LEU A 81 2.60 1.67 -3.90
C LEU A 81 3.92 2.41 -3.75
N ALA A 82 4.06 3.25 -2.72
CA ALA A 82 5.31 3.94 -2.42
C ALA A 82 6.16 3.20 -1.38
N GLN A 83 5.53 2.51 -0.43
CA GLN A 83 6.19 1.87 0.71
C GLN A 83 5.25 0.83 1.31
N CYS A 84 5.79 -0.27 1.87
CA CYS A 84 5.02 -1.26 2.62
C CYS A 84 5.75 -1.80 3.86
N ARG A 85 6.68 -1.02 4.41
CA ARG A 85 7.37 -1.27 5.68
C ARG A 85 7.70 0.06 6.33
N TYR A 86 7.79 0.09 7.66
CA TYR A 86 8.04 1.29 8.48
C TYR A 86 6.88 2.31 8.46
N HIS A 87 7.00 3.30 9.35
CA HIS A 87 6.12 4.45 9.41
C HIS A 87 6.82 5.66 8.75
N TYR A 88 6.03 6.61 8.21
CA TYR A 88 6.55 7.94 7.87
C TYR A 88 6.99 8.71 9.11
#